data_AF-A0A4Z2H5S4-F1
#
_entry.id   AF-A0A4Z2H5S4-F1
#
_cell.length_a   1.000
_cell.length_b   1.000
_cell.length_c   1.000
_cell.angle_alpha   90.00
_cell.angle_beta   90.00
_cell.angle_gamma   90.00
#
_symmetry.space_group_name_H-M   'P 1'
#
loop_
_entity.id
_entity.type
_entity.pdbx_description
1 polymer ?
#
loop_
_entity_poly.entity_id
_entity_poly.type
_entity_poly.pdbx_seq_one_letter_code
_entity_poly.pdbx_strand_id
1 'polypeptide(L)'
;MGLKDLTALKELMSRLEMLEGEVSLLRDQCTGDRACCGAQVTGVVGTKPYCHGHGNYSAESCGCVCEPGWKGPNCTEPECPGNCQNRGRCVDGTCECFKGFAGADCSLEICPVDCGAHGRCVGGVCICSDGFIGDDCSRTKCPDNCRGRCVDGVCVCDEPWTGSDCSELVCPKDCYDRGRCQNGTCYCHEGYAGKDCGERTCANNCHGHGFCVNGQCDCAAGFGGDDCSRVTCLNDCNGRGSCFNGMCICDVGYQGADCSQLACLNNCNSRGQCVNGQCACDVGFQGDDCAELSCPNNCRQRGRCVNGQCVCEEGFAGEDCSVRTCPSNCYGRGKCIKGRCACQAGFTGEDCGEVSCPRNCRNRGQCTDGQCVCDEGFSGEDCGQKACLNDCLTRGDCVDGKCVCREGYSGRDCSVQACPGNCNSRGRCVGGRCTCESGYEGEGCTELSCLNNCRDNGRCLDGLCVCDEGYIGEDCSEVSPPKDLSVGEVTSDTVDLSWDNEMLVTEYLVTYVPTRPGGLQMEFTVAGDKAAATVKELEPGIEYLINVYAVLSNKKSIPISARVATELPKPDGVIFKSVKETSVEVMWDQLDISFDGWEIYFRNTVSLPISFEDSPQEFIKRLGEKVER
;
A
#
# COMPACT_ATOMS: atom_id res chain seq x y z
N MET A 1 5.95 -151.91 146.76
CA MET A 1 6.99 -152.00 147.81
C MET A 1 8.33 -152.30 147.15
N GLY A 2 9.44 -151.66 147.56
CA GLY A 2 10.81 -152.19 147.41
C GLY A 2 11.76 -151.49 146.42
N LEU A 3 12.88 -150.97 146.95
CA LEU A 3 14.15 -150.56 146.32
C LEU A 3 14.96 -151.77 145.75
N LYS A 4 15.96 -151.51 144.88
CA LYS A 4 16.93 -152.39 144.16
C LYS A 4 16.47 -152.82 142.75
N ASP A 5 16.71 -152.12 141.65
CA ASP A 5 17.72 -151.12 141.24
C ASP A 5 19.08 -151.65 140.70
N LEU A 6 19.66 -150.84 139.79
CA LEU A 6 21.09 -150.64 139.43
C LEU A 6 21.91 -151.69 138.62
N THR A 7 21.68 -152.99 138.71
CA THR A 7 22.48 -153.97 137.90
C THR A 7 22.00 -154.11 136.45
N ALA A 8 20.75 -153.68 136.16
CA ALA A 8 20.21 -153.31 134.85
C ALA A 8 20.99 -152.19 134.12
N LEU A 9 22.32 -152.11 134.22
CA LEU A 9 23.10 -151.04 133.58
C LEU A 9 24.55 -151.44 133.32
N LYS A 10 25.12 -152.25 134.21
CA LYS A 10 26.47 -152.79 134.01
C LYS A 10 26.52 -153.84 132.90
N GLU A 11 25.56 -154.74 132.83
CA GLU A 11 25.51 -155.74 131.75
C GLU A 11 25.22 -155.07 130.39
N LEU A 12 24.44 -153.99 130.41
CA LEU A 12 24.14 -153.15 129.25
C LEU A 12 25.38 -152.43 128.72
N MET A 13 26.24 -151.88 129.60
CA MET A 13 27.51 -151.27 129.16
C MET A 13 28.49 -152.30 128.59
N SER A 14 28.59 -153.49 129.20
CA SER A 14 29.49 -154.54 128.70
C SER A 14 29.09 -155.06 127.31
N ARG A 15 27.79 -155.14 127.02
CA ARG A 15 27.34 -155.52 125.68
C ARG A 15 27.51 -154.42 124.64
N LEU A 16 27.47 -153.15 125.07
CA LEU A 16 27.75 -151.99 124.21
C LEU A 16 29.21 -151.97 123.72
N GLU A 17 30.17 -152.37 124.56
CA GLU A 17 31.58 -152.50 124.14
C GLU A 17 31.80 -153.64 123.14
N MET A 18 31.05 -154.76 123.25
CA MET A 18 31.08 -155.83 122.23
C MET A 18 30.48 -155.40 120.89
N LEU A 19 29.43 -154.57 120.93
CA LEU A 19 28.80 -153.99 119.74
C LEU A 19 29.77 -153.06 118.97
N GLU A 20 30.69 -152.39 119.65
CA GLU A 20 31.63 -151.46 119.00
C GLU A 20 32.74 -152.19 118.22
N GLY A 21 33.13 -153.39 118.67
CA GLY A 21 34.08 -154.26 117.97
C GLY A 21 33.50 -154.91 116.71
N GLU A 22 32.26 -155.41 116.76
CA GLU A 22 31.60 -156.05 115.61
C GLU A 22 31.28 -155.04 114.50
N VAL A 23 30.94 -153.79 114.84
CA VAL A 23 30.63 -152.73 113.87
C VAL A 23 31.85 -152.31 113.06
N SER A 24 33.05 -152.34 113.65
CA SER A 24 34.29 -152.01 112.93
C SER A 24 34.65 -153.06 111.86
N LEU A 25 34.35 -154.35 112.09
CA LEU A 25 34.56 -155.43 111.12
C LEU A 25 33.54 -155.41 109.96
N LEU A 26 32.29 -155.01 110.23
CA LEU A 26 31.28 -154.81 109.18
C LEU A 26 31.58 -153.60 108.28
N ARG A 27 32.24 -152.56 108.81
CA ARG A 27 32.51 -151.32 108.08
C ARG A 27 33.49 -151.50 106.91
N ASP A 28 34.50 -152.36 107.05
CA ASP A 28 35.47 -152.64 105.99
C ASP A 28 34.90 -153.53 104.87
N GLN A 29 33.75 -154.20 105.08
CA GLN A 29 33.10 -155.02 104.05
C GLN A 29 32.27 -154.21 103.03
N CYS A 30 31.97 -152.93 103.29
CA CYS A 30 31.13 -152.12 102.38
C CYS A 30 31.89 -150.98 101.65
N THR A 31 33.23 -151.04 101.50
CA THR A 31 34.07 -149.91 101.03
C THR A 31 34.57 -149.96 99.57
N GLY A 32 34.01 -150.77 98.66
CA GLY A 32 34.29 -150.59 97.22
C GLY A 32 33.44 -151.44 96.26
N ASP A 33 32.72 -150.76 95.35
CA ASP A 33 32.02 -151.18 94.10
C ASP A 33 31.28 -152.53 94.02
N ARG A 34 31.18 -153.26 95.12
CA ARG A 34 30.15 -154.27 95.33
C ARG A 34 29.23 -153.76 96.41
N ALA A 35 28.03 -153.45 95.95
CA ALA A 35 26.85 -153.35 96.75
C ALA A 35 26.88 -154.36 97.92
N CYS A 36 26.74 -153.83 99.14
CA CYS A 36 26.15 -154.57 100.26
C CYS A 36 24.66 -154.91 99.97
N CYS A 37 24.08 -154.41 98.87
CA CYS A 37 22.77 -154.83 98.34
C CYS A 37 22.91 -156.13 97.54
N GLY A 38 23.05 -157.24 98.27
CA GLY A 38 23.10 -158.59 97.70
C GLY A 38 23.55 -159.67 98.69
N ALA A 39 24.18 -159.29 99.81
CA ALA A 39 24.47 -160.24 100.89
C ALA A 39 23.21 -160.46 101.74
N GLN A 40 22.85 -161.72 101.94
CA GLN A 40 21.78 -162.15 102.85
C GLN A 40 22.20 -161.82 104.29
N VAL A 41 21.97 -160.59 104.72
CA VAL A 41 22.10 -160.19 106.12
C VAL A 41 20.68 -160.09 106.68
N THR A 42 20.34 -161.02 107.56
CA THR A 42 19.07 -161.03 108.28
C THR A 42 19.12 -159.99 109.40
N GLY A 43 18.90 -158.71 109.06
CA GLY A 43 18.82 -157.60 110.01
C GLY A 43 18.13 -156.38 109.37
N VAL A 44 17.14 -155.82 110.07
CA VAL A 44 16.31 -154.69 109.59
C VAL A 44 17.07 -153.36 109.80
N VAL A 45 17.17 -152.52 108.76
CA VAL A 45 17.75 -151.17 108.85
C VAL A 45 16.67 -150.11 108.55
N GLY A 46 16.54 -149.13 109.44
CA GLY A 46 15.32 -148.31 109.63
C GLY A 46 15.30 -146.90 109.02
N THR A 47 15.95 -146.61 107.90
CA THR A 47 15.83 -145.27 107.28
C THR A 47 15.71 -145.34 105.75
N LYS A 48 14.61 -144.79 105.22
CA LYS A 48 14.31 -144.69 103.78
C LYS A 48 14.94 -143.40 103.21
N PRO A 49 15.69 -143.41 102.08
CA PRO A 49 16.33 -142.22 101.49
C PRO A 49 15.34 -141.27 100.78
N TYR A 50 15.64 -139.97 100.71
CA TYR A 50 14.74 -138.89 100.25
C TYR A 50 15.27 -138.16 98.98
N CYS A 51 14.59 -138.30 97.85
CA CYS A 51 14.96 -137.78 96.51
C CYS A 51 14.46 -136.34 96.21
N HIS A 52 14.49 -135.45 97.22
CA HIS A 52 14.10 -134.03 97.15
C HIS A 52 12.72 -133.70 96.52
N GLY A 53 11.84 -134.69 96.34
CA GLY A 53 10.49 -134.50 95.84
C GLY A 53 10.33 -134.50 94.31
N HIS A 54 11.42 -134.67 93.55
CA HIS A 54 11.43 -134.66 92.07
C HIS A 54 11.93 -135.99 91.47
N GLY A 55 11.76 -137.08 92.21
CA GLY A 55 12.18 -138.41 91.79
C GLY A 55 11.83 -139.46 92.83
N ASN A 56 11.98 -140.73 92.45
CA ASN A 56 11.71 -141.86 93.34
C ASN A 56 12.97 -142.71 93.53
N TYR A 57 13.18 -143.22 94.75
CA TYR A 57 14.36 -144.02 95.06
C TYR A 57 14.20 -145.44 94.53
N SER A 58 15.14 -145.89 93.71
CA SER A 58 15.16 -147.26 93.20
C SER A 58 16.10 -148.12 94.01
N ALA A 59 15.56 -149.20 94.58
CA ALA A 59 16.34 -150.18 95.33
C ALA A 59 17.25 -151.04 94.43
N GLU A 60 16.97 -151.11 93.11
CA GLU A 60 17.80 -151.87 92.18
C GLU A 60 19.08 -151.13 91.79
N SER A 61 19.02 -149.81 91.61
CA SER A 61 20.18 -148.98 91.24
C SER A 61 20.81 -148.26 92.44
N CYS A 62 20.22 -148.38 93.63
CA CYS A 62 20.70 -147.77 94.87
C CYS A 62 20.83 -146.23 94.77
N GLY A 63 19.91 -145.57 94.05
CA GLY A 63 19.93 -144.12 93.81
C GLY A 63 18.56 -143.55 93.38
N CYS A 64 18.47 -142.23 93.25
CA CYS A 64 17.24 -141.55 92.84
C CYS A 64 17.08 -141.57 91.32
N VAL A 65 15.89 -141.96 90.85
CA VAL A 65 15.48 -141.83 89.45
C VAL A 65 14.64 -140.55 89.32
N CYS A 66 15.13 -139.58 88.56
CA CYS A 66 14.56 -138.23 88.48
C CYS A 66 13.44 -138.12 87.44
N GLU A 67 12.49 -137.23 87.71
CA GLU A 67 11.42 -136.88 86.77
C GLU A 67 11.95 -136.01 85.60
N PRO A 68 11.27 -136.00 84.44
CA PRO A 68 11.73 -135.28 83.25
C PRO A 68 11.99 -133.79 83.49
N GLY A 69 13.12 -133.29 82.99
CA GLY A 69 13.58 -131.91 83.22
C GLY A 69 14.51 -131.75 84.43
N TRP A 70 14.69 -132.80 85.23
CA TRP A 70 15.61 -132.83 86.37
C TRP A 70 16.64 -133.94 86.25
N LYS A 71 17.87 -133.66 86.69
CA LYS A 71 18.99 -134.58 86.69
C LYS A 71 19.84 -134.45 87.97
N GLY A 72 20.83 -135.33 88.10
CA GLY A 72 21.75 -135.39 89.23
C GLY A 72 21.36 -136.44 90.28
N PRO A 73 22.26 -136.81 91.19
CA PRO A 73 22.13 -137.99 92.05
C PRO A 73 20.99 -137.91 93.08
N ASN A 74 20.50 -136.70 93.39
CA ASN A 74 19.35 -136.45 94.26
C ASN A 74 18.25 -135.63 93.56
N CYS A 75 18.27 -135.52 92.23
CA CYS A 75 17.25 -134.84 91.43
C CYS A 75 17.07 -133.34 91.72
N THR A 76 18.18 -132.60 91.76
CA THR A 76 18.21 -131.17 92.15
C THR A 76 18.66 -130.22 91.03
N GLU A 77 19.05 -130.71 89.85
CA GLU A 77 19.55 -129.87 88.75
C GLU A 77 18.59 -129.86 87.54
N PRO A 78 18.27 -128.70 86.93
CA PRO A 78 17.40 -128.62 85.75
C PRO A 78 18.13 -128.92 84.42
N GLU A 79 17.43 -129.49 83.42
CA GLU A 79 17.96 -129.91 82.11
C GLU A 79 17.55 -128.95 80.96
N CYS A 80 18.50 -128.45 80.15
CA CYS A 80 18.26 -127.53 79.03
C CYS A 80 18.17 -128.22 77.65
N PRO A 81 17.34 -127.71 76.71
CA PRO A 81 17.21 -128.27 75.36
C PRO A 81 18.53 -128.30 74.59
N GLY A 82 18.96 -129.49 74.17
CA GLY A 82 20.14 -129.69 73.30
C GLY A 82 21.47 -129.18 73.87
N ASN A 83 21.56 -128.93 75.19
CA ASN A 83 22.69 -128.23 75.82
C ASN A 83 23.06 -126.91 75.12
N CYS A 84 22.07 -126.20 74.57
CA CYS A 84 22.25 -124.95 73.82
C CYS A 84 23.25 -125.06 72.66
N GLN A 85 23.44 -126.28 72.11
CA GLN A 85 24.37 -126.63 71.03
C GLN A 85 25.82 -126.12 71.25
N ASN A 86 26.21 -125.89 72.51
CA ASN A 86 27.45 -125.19 72.91
C ASN A 86 27.62 -123.77 72.34
N ARG A 87 26.55 -123.17 71.82
CA ARG A 87 26.51 -121.81 71.23
C ARG A 87 25.65 -120.85 72.06
N GLY A 88 25.39 -121.23 73.31
CA GLY A 88 24.69 -120.44 74.30
C GLY A 88 24.95 -120.95 75.71
N ARG A 89 24.45 -120.22 76.71
CA ARG A 89 24.54 -120.62 78.12
C ARG A 89 23.17 -121.07 78.63
N CYS A 90 23.13 -122.21 79.30
CA CYS A 90 21.93 -122.75 79.94
C CYS A 90 21.71 -122.06 81.29
N VAL A 91 20.57 -121.39 81.44
CA VAL A 91 20.16 -120.70 82.68
C VAL A 91 18.70 -121.06 82.94
N ASP A 92 18.40 -121.68 84.09
CA ASP A 92 17.05 -122.11 84.51
C ASP A 92 16.24 -122.84 83.42
N GLY A 93 16.87 -123.79 82.73
CA GLY A 93 16.20 -124.61 81.70
C GLY A 93 16.03 -123.94 80.33
N THR A 94 16.51 -122.70 80.14
CA THR A 94 16.44 -121.94 78.87
C THR A 94 17.84 -121.59 78.35
N CYS A 95 18.01 -121.56 77.01
CA CYS A 95 19.27 -121.24 76.36
C CYS A 95 19.39 -119.77 75.97
N GLU A 96 20.40 -119.06 76.49
CA GLU A 96 20.78 -117.72 76.04
C GLU A 96 21.87 -117.81 74.95
N CYS A 97 21.56 -117.42 73.71
CA CYS A 97 22.42 -117.61 72.54
C CYS A 97 23.50 -116.55 72.37
N PHE A 98 24.67 -116.96 71.86
CA PHE A 98 25.75 -116.04 71.48
C PHE A 98 25.40 -115.23 70.22
N LYS A 99 25.95 -114.02 70.10
CA LYS A 99 25.63 -113.05 69.05
C LYS A 99 25.84 -113.63 67.65
N GLY A 100 24.83 -113.48 66.78
CA GLY A 100 24.80 -114.06 65.43
C GLY A 100 23.96 -115.34 65.33
N PHE A 101 23.56 -115.91 66.49
CA PHE A 101 22.73 -117.09 66.59
C PHE A 101 21.43 -116.81 67.34
N ALA A 102 20.33 -117.46 66.96
CA ALA A 102 19.02 -117.34 67.57
C ALA A 102 18.29 -118.70 67.62
N GLY A 103 17.14 -118.77 68.29
CA GLY A 103 16.32 -119.98 68.44
C GLY A 103 16.43 -120.63 69.81
N ALA A 104 15.51 -121.56 70.13
CA ALA A 104 15.33 -122.12 71.47
C ALA A 104 16.52 -122.99 71.96
N ASP A 105 17.33 -123.52 71.05
CA ASP A 105 18.59 -124.22 71.33
C ASP A 105 19.81 -123.56 70.65
N CYS A 106 19.65 -122.33 70.14
CA CYS A 106 20.70 -121.53 69.49
C CYS A 106 21.23 -122.03 68.13
N SER A 107 20.37 -122.65 67.33
CA SER A 107 20.74 -123.27 66.04
C SER A 107 20.62 -122.39 64.78
N LEU A 108 20.05 -121.18 64.84
CA LEU A 108 19.75 -120.35 63.64
C LEU A 108 20.71 -119.17 63.44
N GLU A 109 21.29 -118.98 62.24
CA GLU A 109 22.18 -117.85 61.83
C GLU A 109 21.45 -116.74 61.03
N ILE A 110 21.84 -115.46 61.12
CA ILE A 110 21.12 -114.27 60.56
C ILE A 110 21.93 -113.51 59.45
N CYS A 111 21.36 -113.17 58.26
CA CYS A 111 21.98 -112.33 57.18
C CYS A 111 21.91 -110.80 57.50
N PRO A 112 22.94 -109.97 57.16
CA PRO A 112 23.01 -108.55 57.58
C PRO A 112 22.17 -107.52 56.78
N VAL A 113 21.73 -107.80 55.53
CA VAL A 113 20.94 -106.86 54.67
C VAL A 113 19.95 -107.61 53.77
N ASP A 114 18.81 -106.99 53.44
CA ASP A 114 17.71 -107.60 52.64
C ASP A 114 17.94 -107.45 51.13
N CYS A 115 17.94 -108.56 50.37
CA CYS A 115 18.34 -108.61 48.95
C CYS A 115 17.24 -108.22 47.94
N GLY A 116 16.12 -107.65 48.42
CA GLY A 116 15.03 -107.16 47.59
C GLY A 116 14.34 -108.25 46.73
N ALA A 117 13.44 -107.84 45.84
CA ALA A 117 12.70 -108.76 44.95
C ALA A 117 13.53 -109.28 43.76
N HIS A 118 14.69 -108.66 43.50
CA HIS A 118 15.53 -108.92 42.32
C HIS A 118 16.88 -109.59 42.68
N GLY A 119 17.04 -110.09 43.92
CA GLY A 119 18.23 -110.80 44.39
C GLY A 119 17.97 -111.89 45.45
N ARG A 120 18.99 -112.72 45.74
CA ARG A 120 18.93 -113.84 46.73
C ARG A 120 20.12 -113.84 47.70
N CYS A 121 19.89 -114.00 49.03
CA CYS A 121 20.98 -114.13 50.03
C CYS A 121 21.63 -115.52 49.94
N VAL A 122 22.93 -115.57 49.66
CA VAL A 122 23.74 -116.79 49.74
C VAL A 122 25.06 -116.43 50.43
N GLY A 123 25.36 -117.07 51.56
CA GLY A 123 26.62 -116.85 52.28
C GLY A 123 26.81 -115.41 52.78
N GLY A 124 25.71 -114.69 53.09
CA GLY A 124 25.76 -113.31 53.57
C GLY A 124 25.96 -112.24 52.49
N VAL A 125 25.85 -112.59 51.20
CA VAL A 125 25.98 -111.67 50.05
C VAL A 125 24.76 -111.80 49.12
N CYS A 126 24.28 -110.68 48.57
CA CYS A 126 23.16 -110.65 47.61
C CYS A 126 23.65 -110.87 46.17
N ILE A 127 23.05 -111.82 45.45
CA ILE A 127 23.31 -112.06 44.03
C ILE A 127 22.12 -111.51 43.20
N CYS A 128 22.39 -110.61 42.25
CA CYS A 128 21.38 -109.88 41.47
C CYS A 128 20.98 -110.55 40.15
N SER A 129 19.72 -110.34 39.73
CA SER A 129 19.17 -110.79 38.45
C SER A 129 19.67 -109.94 37.26
N ASP A 130 19.67 -110.52 36.05
CA ASP A 130 20.18 -109.84 34.83
C ASP A 130 19.53 -108.48 34.58
N GLY A 131 20.36 -107.47 34.31
CA GLY A 131 19.95 -106.08 34.13
C GLY A 131 19.99 -105.23 35.40
N PHE A 132 20.19 -105.85 36.57
CA PHE A 132 20.29 -105.18 37.87
C PHE A 132 21.67 -105.33 38.52
N ILE A 133 22.13 -104.28 39.18
CA ILE A 133 23.44 -104.16 39.85
C ILE A 133 23.30 -103.44 41.21
N GLY A 134 24.30 -103.59 42.08
CA GLY A 134 24.35 -102.96 43.42
C GLY A 134 24.17 -103.94 44.56
N ASP A 135 24.54 -103.53 45.78
CA ASP A 135 24.66 -104.43 46.95
C ASP A 135 23.32 -104.99 47.45
N ASP A 136 22.20 -104.33 47.12
CA ASP A 136 20.81 -104.75 47.37
C ASP A 136 20.03 -105.06 46.08
N CYS A 137 20.73 -105.09 44.93
CA CYS A 137 20.17 -105.39 43.60
C CYS A 137 19.10 -104.41 43.07
N SER A 138 19.15 -103.14 43.45
CA SER A 138 18.12 -102.13 43.11
C SER A 138 18.39 -101.25 41.86
N ARG A 139 19.57 -101.29 41.20
CA ARG A 139 19.94 -100.35 40.12
C ARG A 139 20.03 -101.00 38.73
N THR A 140 19.68 -100.30 37.63
CA THR A 140 19.68 -100.83 36.24
C THR A 140 20.95 -100.50 35.41
N LYS A 141 21.27 -101.29 34.37
CA LYS A 141 22.48 -101.18 33.51
C LYS A 141 22.25 -100.35 32.21
N CYS A 142 23.11 -99.36 31.90
CA CYS A 142 23.05 -98.48 30.69
C CYS A 142 24.07 -98.87 29.57
N PRO A 143 23.91 -98.40 28.30
CA PRO A 143 24.88 -98.60 27.21
C PRO A 143 26.22 -97.87 27.43
N ASP A 144 27.35 -98.54 27.15
CA ASP A 144 28.70 -98.15 27.61
C ASP A 144 29.25 -96.80 27.07
N ASN A 145 28.68 -96.26 25.97
CA ASN A 145 29.21 -95.07 25.28
C ASN A 145 28.23 -93.86 25.23
N CYS A 146 27.26 -93.80 26.14
CA CYS A 146 26.33 -92.68 26.19
C CYS A 146 27.06 -91.36 26.53
N ARG A 147 27.17 -90.44 25.56
CA ARG A 147 27.71 -89.09 25.77
C ARG A 147 26.67 -88.09 26.28
N GLY A 148 25.39 -88.50 26.29
CA GLY A 148 24.27 -87.73 26.84
C GLY A 148 23.84 -88.23 28.22
N ARG A 149 22.56 -88.02 28.55
CA ARG A 149 21.98 -88.44 29.84
C ARG A 149 21.33 -89.83 29.73
N CYS A 150 21.73 -90.77 30.59
CA CYS A 150 21.05 -92.08 30.67
C CYS A 150 19.80 -92.00 31.57
N VAL A 151 18.64 -92.33 31.01
CA VAL A 151 17.37 -92.44 31.74
C VAL A 151 16.71 -93.76 31.32
N ASP A 152 16.40 -94.62 32.29
CA ASP A 152 15.72 -95.92 32.07
C ASP A 152 16.37 -96.81 30.99
N GLY A 153 17.71 -96.82 30.91
CA GLY A 153 18.47 -97.63 29.95
C GLY A 153 18.56 -97.05 28.54
N VAL A 154 18.08 -95.82 28.30
CA VAL A 154 18.15 -95.10 27.02
C VAL A 154 19.02 -93.85 27.13
N CYS A 155 19.85 -93.60 26.11
CA CYS A 155 20.71 -92.41 26.03
C CYS A 155 19.93 -91.25 25.39
N VAL A 156 19.78 -90.14 26.11
CA VAL A 156 19.08 -88.92 25.64
C VAL A 156 20.12 -87.85 25.30
N CYS A 157 20.05 -87.30 24.08
CA CYS A 157 21.02 -86.35 23.54
C CYS A 157 20.64 -84.89 23.80
N ASP A 158 21.64 -84.06 24.11
CA ASP A 158 21.50 -82.61 24.18
C ASP A 158 21.79 -82.00 22.79
N GLU A 159 21.02 -80.99 22.37
CA GLU A 159 21.26 -80.29 21.09
C GLU A 159 22.68 -79.70 21.03
N PRO A 160 23.39 -79.75 19.87
CA PRO A 160 22.93 -80.12 18.52
C PRO A 160 23.20 -81.60 18.14
N TRP A 161 23.29 -82.49 19.13
CA TRP A 161 23.65 -83.90 18.92
C TRP A 161 22.43 -84.81 18.78
N THR A 162 22.53 -85.81 17.91
CA THR A 162 21.52 -86.85 17.68
C THR A 162 22.19 -88.23 17.53
N GLY A 163 21.40 -89.27 17.31
CA GLY A 163 21.86 -90.66 17.21
C GLY A 163 21.78 -91.44 18.53
N SER A 164 21.87 -92.77 18.48
CA SER A 164 21.64 -93.66 19.64
C SER A 164 22.68 -93.54 20.77
N ASP A 165 23.83 -92.94 20.48
CA ASP A 165 24.92 -92.67 21.41
C ASP A 165 25.31 -91.18 21.46
N CYS A 166 24.49 -90.31 20.84
CA CYS A 166 24.68 -88.86 20.77
C CYS A 166 25.98 -88.41 20.10
N SER A 167 26.34 -89.05 18.97
CA SER A 167 27.57 -88.79 18.22
C SER A 167 27.38 -88.05 16.88
N GLU A 168 26.14 -87.77 16.45
CA GLU A 168 25.83 -87.14 15.15
C GLU A 168 25.38 -85.68 15.29
N LEU A 169 25.67 -84.80 14.32
CA LEU A 169 25.36 -83.35 14.34
C LEU A 169 24.19 -82.99 13.39
N VAL A 170 23.28 -82.12 13.83
CA VAL A 170 22.13 -81.64 13.02
C VAL A 170 22.55 -80.61 11.96
N CYS A 171 22.20 -80.83 10.68
CA CYS A 171 22.41 -79.87 9.58
C CYS A 171 21.25 -78.88 9.39
N PRO A 172 21.49 -77.66 8.88
CA PRO A 172 20.44 -76.66 8.65
C PRO A 172 19.38 -77.17 7.65
N LYS A 173 18.14 -77.40 8.14
CA LYS A 173 16.97 -77.82 7.36
C LYS A 173 17.21 -79.03 6.44
N ASP A 174 18.09 -79.93 6.84
CA ASP A 174 18.47 -81.12 6.06
C ASP A 174 18.88 -80.80 4.61
N CYS A 175 19.52 -79.63 4.41
CA CYS A 175 19.92 -79.13 3.10
C CYS A 175 18.77 -79.09 2.07
N TYR A 176 17.51 -79.00 2.52
CA TYR A 176 16.29 -79.05 1.69
C TYR A 176 16.22 -80.26 0.74
N ASP A 177 16.90 -81.38 1.05
CA ASP A 177 17.11 -82.54 0.16
C ASP A 177 17.82 -82.19 -1.17
N ARG A 178 18.43 -81.01 -1.24
CA ARG A 178 19.07 -80.43 -2.44
C ARG A 178 20.57 -80.27 -2.26
N GLY A 179 21.14 -80.98 -1.29
CA GLY A 179 22.56 -81.00 -1.02
C GLY A 179 22.95 -82.14 -0.08
N ARG A 180 24.26 -82.35 0.07
CA ARG A 180 24.81 -83.33 1.02
C ARG A 180 25.21 -82.63 2.31
N CYS A 181 24.69 -83.11 3.44
CA CYS A 181 25.10 -82.67 4.77
C CYS A 181 26.43 -83.32 5.15
N GLN A 182 27.45 -82.51 5.44
CA GLN A 182 28.72 -82.98 5.99
C GLN A 182 29.19 -82.04 7.10
N ASN A 183 29.29 -82.57 8.31
CA ASN A 183 29.77 -81.87 9.50
C ASN A 183 29.06 -80.53 9.76
N GLY A 184 27.73 -80.50 9.65
CA GLY A 184 26.91 -79.30 9.85
C GLY A 184 26.87 -78.32 8.66
N THR A 185 27.57 -78.61 7.55
CA THR A 185 27.59 -77.78 6.33
C THR A 185 26.88 -78.49 5.17
N CYS A 186 26.03 -77.75 4.45
CA CYS A 186 25.35 -78.25 3.25
C CYS A 186 26.18 -77.99 1.98
N TYR A 187 26.45 -79.05 1.23
CA TYR A 187 27.08 -79.00 -0.10
C TYR A 187 26.00 -79.18 -1.17
N CYS A 188 25.61 -78.09 -1.83
CA CYS A 188 24.45 -78.05 -2.71
C CYS A 188 24.64 -78.79 -4.03
N HIS A 189 23.55 -79.36 -4.54
CA HIS A 189 23.48 -79.93 -5.89
C HIS A 189 23.47 -78.83 -6.95
N GLU A 190 23.85 -79.20 -8.18
CA GLU A 190 23.90 -78.27 -9.31
C GLU A 190 22.54 -77.57 -9.52
N GLY A 191 22.57 -76.25 -9.70
CA GLY A 191 21.36 -75.44 -9.77
C GLY A 191 20.92 -74.83 -8.42
N TYR A 192 21.57 -75.19 -7.30
CA TYR A 192 21.23 -74.71 -5.96
C TYR A 192 22.44 -74.15 -5.20
N ALA A 193 22.19 -73.13 -4.37
CA ALA A 193 23.18 -72.43 -3.57
C ALA A 193 22.59 -72.02 -2.20
N GLY A 194 23.42 -71.40 -1.36
CA GLY A 194 23.05 -70.97 -0.02
C GLY A 194 23.38 -72.00 1.06
N LYS A 195 23.37 -71.56 2.33
CA LYS A 195 23.82 -72.35 3.50
C LYS A 195 22.98 -73.61 3.80
N ASP A 196 21.75 -73.65 3.29
CA ASP A 196 20.80 -74.76 3.39
C ASP A 196 20.37 -75.27 2.00
N CYS A 197 21.01 -74.82 0.92
CA CYS A 197 20.67 -75.18 -0.47
C CYS A 197 19.26 -74.80 -0.92
N GLY A 198 18.69 -73.75 -0.31
CA GLY A 198 17.37 -73.23 -0.64
C GLY A 198 17.33 -72.30 -1.87
N GLU A 199 18.45 -71.76 -2.32
CA GLU A 199 18.50 -70.73 -3.38
C GLU A 199 18.77 -71.37 -4.74
N ARG A 200 18.10 -70.92 -5.82
CA ARG A 200 18.38 -71.40 -7.19
C ARG A 200 19.46 -70.55 -7.85
N THR A 201 20.44 -71.17 -8.51
CA THR A 201 21.47 -70.45 -9.26
C THR A 201 20.97 -70.06 -10.66
N CYS A 202 21.15 -68.81 -11.06
CA CYS A 202 20.89 -68.35 -12.43
C CYS A 202 22.13 -68.47 -13.33
N ALA A 203 21.91 -68.61 -14.64
CA ALA A 203 22.97 -68.67 -15.65
C ALA A 203 23.90 -67.44 -15.52
N ASN A 204 25.20 -67.69 -15.37
CA ASN A 204 26.27 -66.69 -15.21
C ASN A 204 25.97 -65.57 -14.20
N ASN A 205 25.14 -65.83 -13.18
CA ASN A 205 24.66 -64.81 -12.24
C ASN A 205 24.07 -63.55 -12.94
N CYS A 206 23.36 -63.77 -14.04
CA CYS A 206 22.78 -62.73 -14.89
C CYS A 206 23.81 -61.71 -15.42
N HIS A 207 25.07 -62.13 -15.56
CA HIS A 207 26.22 -61.35 -16.03
C HIS A 207 26.44 -60.02 -15.27
N GLY A 208 25.84 -59.86 -14.08
CA GLY A 208 25.81 -58.59 -13.34
C GLY A 208 24.84 -57.53 -13.87
N HIS A 209 24.02 -57.86 -14.87
CA HIS A 209 23.10 -56.96 -15.57
C HIS A 209 21.62 -57.33 -15.36
N GLY A 210 21.29 -57.98 -14.24
CA GLY A 210 19.92 -58.37 -13.92
C GLY A 210 19.78 -58.99 -12.54
N PHE A 211 18.56 -59.36 -12.18
CA PHE A 211 18.23 -60.04 -10.92
C PHE A 211 17.86 -61.51 -11.18
N CYS A 212 18.37 -62.41 -10.34
CA CYS A 212 18.01 -63.82 -10.42
C CYS A 212 16.66 -64.08 -9.72
N VAL A 213 15.64 -64.47 -10.48
CA VAL A 213 14.31 -64.78 -9.94
C VAL A 213 13.96 -66.22 -10.33
N ASN A 214 13.89 -67.11 -9.33
CA ASN A 214 13.52 -68.53 -9.52
C ASN A 214 14.36 -69.31 -10.56
N GLY A 215 15.63 -68.94 -10.77
CA GLY A 215 16.52 -69.59 -11.75
C GLY A 215 16.43 -69.00 -13.16
N GLN A 216 15.66 -67.93 -13.37
CA GLN A 216 15.61 -67.14 -14.60
C GLN A 216 16.14 -65.73 -14.33
N CYS A 217 16.90 -65.18 -15.27
CA CYS A 217 17.39 -63.81 -15.17
C CYS A 217 16.34 -62.80 -15.64
N ASP A 218 16.02 -61.84 -14.76
CA ASP A 218 15.26 -60.66 -15.08
C ASP A 218 16.23 -59.52 -15.42
N CYS A 219 16.40 -59.24 -16.70
CA CYS A 219 17.46 -58.36 -17.18
C CYS A 219 17.13 -56.89 -16.99
N ALA A 220 18.14 -56.11 -16.59
CA ALA A 220 18.05 -54.67 -16.55
C ALA A 220 17.81 -54.10 -17.95
N ALA A 221 17.10 -52.96 -18.03
CA ALA A 221 16.81 -52.30 -19.30
C ALA A 221 18.07 -52.10 -20.14
N GLY A 222 18.05 -52.54 -21.39
CA GLY A 222 19.22 -52.52 -22.28
C GLY A 222 20.00 -53.84 -22.35
N PHE A 223 19.62 -54.84 -21.56
CA PHE A 223 20.19 -56.19 -21.60
C PHE A 223 19.08 -57.24 -21.77
N GLY A 224 19.41 -58.34 -22.44
CA GLY A 224 18.52 -59.44 -22.70
C GLY A 224 19.28 -60.74 -22.94
N GLY A 225 18.57 -61.80 -23.30
CA GLY A 225 19.13 -63.15 -23.28
C GLY A 225 18.88 -63.85 -21.95
N ASP A 226 19.17 -65.14 -21.92
CA ASP A 226 18.96 -66.08 -20.81
C ASP A 226 19.87 -65.82 -19.60
N ASP A 227 21.01 -65.16 -19.81
CA ASP A 227 21.94 -64.72 -18.77
C ASP A 227 22.20 -63.20 -18.76
N CYS A 228 21.37 -62.42 -19.46
CA CYS A 228 21.52 -60.97 -19.63
C CYS A 228 22.84 -60.50 -20.27
N SER A 229 23.55 -61.36 -21.00
CA SER A 229 24.78 -61.00 -21.72
C SER A 229 24.53 -60.22 -23.03
N ARG A 230 23.31 -60.27 -23.59
CA ARG A 230 23.01 -59.62 -24.87
C ARG A 230 22.59 -58.17 -24.64
N VAL A 231 23.39 -57.23 -25.11
CA VAL A 231 23.00 -55.81 -25.14
C VAL A 231 21.85 -55.62 -26.15
N THR A 232 20.72 -55.10 -25.68
CA THR A 232 19.53 -54.79 -26.49
C THR A 232 19.35 -53.29 -26.58
N CYS A 233 19.10 -52.75 -27.78
CA CYS A 233 18.84 -51.33 -27.93
C CYS A 233 17.42 -50.94 -27.49
N LEU A 234 17.25 -49.70 -27.08
CA LEU A 234 15.96 -49.13 -26.71
C LEU A 234 14.96 -49.28 -27.88
N ASN A 235 13.82 -49.93 -27.62
CA ASN A 235 12.75 -50.22 -28.60
C ASN A 235 13.21 -50.88 -29.90
N ASP A 236 14.33 -51.62 -29.89
CA ASP A 236 14.92 -52.23 -31.09
C ASP A 236 15.10 -51.23 -32.25
N CYS A 237 15.49 -49.99 -31.91
CA CYS A 237 15.63 -48.89 -32.85
C CYS A 237 14.36 -48.61 -33.69
N ASN A 238 13.18 -48.98 -33.17
CA ASN A 238 11.86 -48.91 -33.82
C ASN A 238 11.84 -49.53 -35.24
N GLY A 239 12.77 -50.43 -35.56
CA GLY A 239 12.96 -51.00 -36.90
C GLY A 239 13.42 -49.99 -37.96
N ARG A 240 13.98 -48.83 -37.55
CA ARG A 240 14.42 -47.71 -38.40
C ARG A 240 15.88 -47.33 -38.14
N GLY A 241 16.68 -48.34 -37.79
CA GLY A 241 18.09 -48.18 -37.49
C GLY A 241 18.74 -49.51 -37.13
N SER A 242 20.06 -49.47 -37.01
CA SER A 242 20.90 -50.61 -36.62
C SER A 242 21.37 -50.46 -35.18
N CYS A 243 21.20 -51.51 -34.37
CA CYS A 243 21.67 -51.55 -32.99
C CYS A 243 23.17 -51.86 -32.93
N PHE A 244 23.97 -50.97 -32.32
CA PHE A 244 25.41 -51.17 -32.12
C PHE A 244 25.79 -50.81 -30.68
N ASN A 245 26.28 -51.78 -29.90
CA ASN A 245 26.68 -51.60 -28.50
C ASN A 245 25.63 -50.87 -27.62
N GLY A 246 24.34 -51.18 -27.80
CA GLY A 246 23.24 -50.57 -27.04
C GLY A 246 22.84 -49.17 -27.50
N MET A 247 23.46 -48.64 -28.56
CA MET A 247 23.10 -47.38 -29.20
C MET A 247 22.46 -47.64 -30.57
N CYS A 248 21.38 -46.95 -30.87
CA CYS A 248 20.75 -47.01 -32.18
C CYS A 248 21.45 -46.07 -33.17
N ILE A 249 21.93 -46.63 -34.28
CA ILE A 249 22.39 -45.87 -35.45
C ILE A 249 21.19 -45.79 -36.39
N CYS A 250 20.59 -44.61 -36.49
CA CYS A 250 19.34 -44.45 -37.23
C CYS A 250 19.54 -44.43 -38.75
N ASP A 251 18.53 -44.96 -39.45
CA ASP A 251 18.45 -44.87 -40.90
C ASP A 251 18.25 -43.41 -41.34
N VAL A 252 18.64 -43.10 -42.57
CA VAL A 252 18.53 -41.73 -43.13
C VAL A 252 17.09 -41.22 -43.00
N GLY A 253 16.93 -40.05 -42.36
CA GLY A 253 15.62 -39.46 -42.08
C GLY A 253 15.07 -39.77 -40.69
N TYR A 254 15.80 -40.51 -39.84
CA TYR A 254 15.44 -40.78 -38.45
C TYR A 254 16.56 -40.38 -37.49
N GLN A 255 16.19 -39.99 -36.27
CA GLN A 255 17.08 -39.58 -35.18
C GLN A 255 16.47 -39.93 -33.82
N GLY A 256 17.21 -39.67 -32.74
CA GLY A 256 16.80 -39.97 -31.38
C GLY A 256 17.39 -41.30 -30.87
N ALA A 257 17.30 -41.53 -29.56
CA ALA A 257 17.98 -42.64 -28.88
C ALA A 257 17.49 -44.04 -29.33
N ASP A 258 16.29 -44.11 -29.90
CA ASP A 258 15.67 -45.33 -30.43
C ASP A 258 15.19 -45.15 -31.89
N CYS A 259 15.64 -44.11 -32.61
CA CYS A 259 15.22 -43.81 -33.99
C CYS A 259 13.72 -43.62 -34.21
N SER A 260 12.97 -43.29 -33.16
CA SER A 260 11.54 -42.97 -33.25
C SER A 260 11.25 -41.61 -33.88
N GLN A 261 12.23 -40.69 -33.89
CA GLN A 261 12.02 -39.31 -34.32
C GLN A 261 12.43 -39.14 -35.78
N LEU A 262 11.65 -38.40 -36.56
CA LEU A 262 12.07 -37.99 -37.90
C LEU A 262 13.22 -36.98 -37.80
N ALA A 263 14.31 -37.22 -38.51
CA ALA A 263 15.43 -36.30 -38.62
C ALA A 263 15.03 -35.12 -39.52
N CYS A 264 15.26 -33.90 -39.03
CA CYS A 264 15.05 -32.70 -39.82
C CYS A 264 16.27 -32.39 -40.70
N LEU A 265 16.01 -31.80 -41.87
CA LEU A 265 17.05 -31.38 -42.80
C LEU A 265 18.06 -30.45 -42.11
N ASN A 266 19.36 -30.80 -42.19
CA ASN A 266 20.48 -30.11 -41.53
C ASN A 266 20.27 -29.78 -40.04
N ASN A 267 19.44 -30.57 -39.33
CA ASN A 267 19.05 -30.31 -37.95
C ASN A 267 18.58 -28.86 -37.71
N CYS A 268 17.82 -28.33 -38.69
CA CYS A 268 17.33 -26.95 -38.70
C CYS A 268 18.43 -25.89 -38.52
N ASN A 269 19.67 -26.19 -38.96
CA ASN A 269 20.87 -25.37 -38.78
C ASN A 269 21.11 -24.89 -37.33
N SER A 270 20.54 -25.59 -36.33
CA SER A 270 20.48 -25.17 -34.92
C SER A 270 19.78 -23.81 -34.69
N ARG A 271 18.87 -23.42 -35.59
CA ARG A 271 18.11 -22.15 -35.60
C ARG A 271 16.61 -22.40 -35.74
N GLY A 272 16.14 -23.49 -35.17
CA GLY A 272 14.75 -23.91 -35.21
C GLY A 272 14.52 -25.21 -34.45
N GLN A 273 13.26 -25.50 -34.21
CA GLN A 273 12.81 -26.73 -33.58
C GLN A 273 12.38 -27.74 -34.64
N CYS A 274 12.89 -28.97 -34.54
CA CYS A 274 12.46 -30.06 -35.40
C CYS A 274 11.10 -30.60 -34.93
N VAL A 275 10.06 -30.43 -35.75
CA VAL A 275 8.70 -30.89 -35.47
C VAL A 275 8.26 -31.84 -36.58
N ASN A 276 8.16 -33.14 -36.28
CA ASN A 276 7.73 -34.18 -37.23
C ASN A 276 8.49 -34.20 -38.58
N GLY A 277 9.80 -33.93 -38.56
CA GLY A 277 10.64 -33.92 -39.77
C GLY A 277 10.61 -32.61 -40.57
N GLN A 278 9.87 -31.59 -40.10
CA GLN A 278 9.90 -30.23 -40.64
C GLN A 278 10.53 -29.27 -39.63
N CYS A 279 11.31 -28.32 -40.12
CA CYS A 279 11.90 -27.30 -39.26
C CYS A 279 10.93 -26.15 -38.99
N ALA A 280 10.56 -25.98 -37.72
CA ALA A 280 9.92 -24.77 -37.23
C ALA A 280 11.01 -23.77 -36.83
N CYS A 281 11.32 -22.82 -37.70
CA CYS A 281 12.43 -21.91 -37.52
C CYS A 281 12.24 -20.93 -36.36
N ASP A 282 13.35 -20.60 -35.70
CA ASP A 282 13.40 -19.55 -34.70
C ASP A 282 13.11 -18.19 -35.35
N VAL A 283 12.64 -17.24 -34.55
CA VAL A 283 12.32 -15.88 -35.02
C VAL A 283 13.54 -15.27 -35.72
N GLY A 284 13.39 -14.91 -37.00
CA GLY A 284 14.47 -14.37 -37.83
C GLY A 284 15.11 -15.38 -38.78
N PHE A 285 14.66 -16.63 -38.82
CA PHE A 285 15.12 -17.66 -39.75
C PHE A 285 13.95 -18.32 -40.50
N GLN A 286 14.18 -18.70 -41.76
CA GLN A 286 13.22 -19.36 -42.66
C GLN A 286 13.95 -20.34 -43.59
N GLY A 287 13.16 -21.00 -44.45
CA GLY A 287 13.63 -22.07 -45.32
C GLY A 287 13.41 -23.44 -44.70
N ASP A 288 13.51 -24.50 -45.51
CA ASP A 288 13.17 -25.87 -45.11
C ASP A 288 14.10 -26.42 -44.01
N ASP A 289 15.27 -25.81 -43.83
CA ASP A 289 16.25 -26.14 -42.80
C ASP A 289 16.67 -24.94 -41.94
N CYS A 290 15.95 -23.81 -42.00
CA CYS A 290 16.26 -22.57 -41.26
C CYS A 290 17.64 -21.94 -41.55
N ALA A 291 18.26 -22.26 -42.70
CA ALA A 291 19.53 -21.64 -43.09
C ALA A 291 19.38 -20.16 -43.49
N GLU A 292 18.19 -19.74 -43.93
CA GLU A 292 17.96 -18.42 -44.48
C GLU A 292 17.51 -17.45 -43.38
N LEU A 293 18.02 -16.21 -43.41
CA LEU A 293 17.52 -15.15 -42.54
C LEU A 293 16.14 -14.68 -43.02
N SER A 294 15.13 -14.77 -42.16
CA SER A 294 13.82 -14.18 -42.42
C SER A 294 13.92 -12.67 -42.42
N CYS A 295 13.42 -12.06 -43.49
CA CYS A 295 13.18 -10.63 -43.46
C CYS A 295 11.84 -10.31 -42.79
N PRO A 296 11.76 -9.19 -42.04
CA PRO A 296 10.52 -8.73 -41.42
C PRO A 296 9.35 -8.70 -42.42
N ASN A 297 8.25 -9.42 -42.11
CA ASN A 297 7.05 -9.58 -42.94
C ASN A 297 7.30 -9.87 -44.43
N ASN A 298 8.40 -10.56 -44.77
CA ASN A 298 8.83 -10.82 -46.15
C ASN A 298 8.89 -9.54 -47.02
N CYS A 299 9.34 -8.44 -46.42
CA CYS A 299 9.38 -7.10 -47.02
C CYS A 299 8.04 -6.64 -47.63
N ARG A 300 6.92 -7.21 -47.16
CA ARG A 300 5.56 -6.97 -47.65
C ARG A 300 5.38 -7.14 -49.16
N GLN A 301 6.27 -7.88 -49.82
CA GLN A 301 6.38 -7.99 -51.29
C GLN A 301 6.64 -6.64 -52.00
N ARG A 302 7.27 -5.68 -51.32
CA ARG A 302 7.56 -4.32 -51.81
C ARG A 302 9.04 -3.96 -51.62
N GLY A 303 9.89 -4.98 -51.74
CA GLY A 303 11.30 -4.91 -51.42
C GLY A 303 11.96 -6.28 -51.56
N ARG A 304 13.29 -6.28 -51.63
CA ARG A 304 14.10 -7.48 -51.69
C ARG A 304 14.73 -7.76 -50.33
N CYS A 305 14.60 -8.99 -49.85
CA CYS A 305 15.30 -9.46 -48.67
C CYS A 305 16.79 -9.68 -48.99
N VAL A 306 17.68 -9.01 -48.26
CA VAL A 306 19.14 -9.17 -48.39
C VAL A 306 19.72 -9.32 -46.98
N ASN A 307 20.27 -10.50 -46.66
CA ASN A 307 20.89 -10.80 -45.35
C ASN A 307 20.01 -10.46 -44.13
N GLY A 308 18.70 -10.74 -44.18
CA GLY A 308 17.77 -10.47 -43.08
C GLY A 308 17.30 -9.00 -42.97
N GLN A 309 17.75 -8.13 -43.87
CA GLN A 309 17.27 -6.75 -43.98
C GLN A 309 16.50 -6.53 -45.27
N CYS A 310 15.40 -5.77 -45.19
CA CYS A 310 14.64 -5.41 -46.37
C CYS A 310 15.27 -4.21 -47.08
N VAL A 311 15.63 -4.41 -48.35
CA VAL A 311 15.94 -3.33 -49.28
C VAL A 311 14.64 -2.97 -50.00
N CYS A 312 14.03 -1.86 -49.60
CA CYS A 312 12.72 -1.47 -50.09
C CYS A 312 12.74 -0.92 -51.51
N GLU A 313 11.66 -1.18 -52.24
CA GLU A 313 11.40 -0.54 -53.54
C GLU A 313 11.14 0.96 -53.36
N GLU A 314 11.35 1.72 -54.43
CA GLU A 314 11.15 3.18 -54.43
C GLU A 314 9.74 3.55 -53.95
N GLY A 315 9.63 4.49 -53.01
CA GLY A 315 8.35 4.83 -52.36
C GLY A 315 8.04 4.04 -51.09
N PHE A 316 8.91 3.12 -50.66
CA PHE A 316 8.77 2.34 -49.43
C PHE A 316 10.05 2.36 -48.58
N ALA A 317 9.89 2.29 -47.27
CA ALA A 317 10.97 2.26 -46.27
C ALA A 317 10.47 1.55 -45.00
N GLY A 318 11.31 1.55 -43.98
CA GLY A 318 11.07 0.81 -42.73
C GLY A 318 11.59 -0.62 -42.82
N GLU A 319 11.64 -1.28 -41.67
CA GLU A 319 12.30 -2.59 -41.51
C GLU A 319 11.65 -3.72 -42.35
N ASP A 320 10.36 -3.60 -42.66
CA ASP A 320 9.60 -4.54 -43.49
C ASP A 320 9.02 -3.91 -44.77
N CYS A 321 9.48 -2.71 -45.16
CA CYS A 321 8.94 -1.93 -46.29
C CYS A 321 7.44 -1.59 -46.19
N SER A 322 6.85 -1.62 -44.99
CA SER A 322 5.45 -1.20 -44.79
C SER A 322 5.27 0.33 -44.79
N VAL A 323 6.35 1.07 -44.54
CA VAL A 323 6.27 2.54 -44.45
C VAL A 323 6.34 3.10 -45.86
N ARG A 324 5.24 3.65 -46.35
CA ARG A 324 5.26 4.40 -47.61
C ARG A 324 6.07 5.67 -47.40
N THR A 325 7.19 5.81 -48.11
CA THR A 325 7.92 7.08 -48.15
C THR A 325 7.12 8.07 -48.98
N CYS A 326 7.20 9.33 -48.57
CA CYS A 326 6.63 10.39 -49.37
C CYS A 326 7.68 10.92 -50.35
N PRO A 327 7.26 11.34 -51.56
CA PRO A 327 8.18 11.93 -52.54
C PRO A 327 8.98 13.07 -51.89
N SER A 328 10.29 13.08 -52.14
CA SER A 328 11.27 14.03 -51.60
C SER A 328 11.20 14.27 -50.08
N ASN A 329 10.66 13.32 -49.30
CA ASN A 329 10.36 13.47 -47.87
C ASN A 329 9.56 14.74 -47.54
N CYS A 330 8.62 15.10 -48.42
CA CYS A 330 7.85 16.34 -48.37
C CYS A 330 8.70 17.62 -48.29
N TYR A 331 9.97 17.57 -48.72
CA TYR A 331 11.00 18.61 -48.56
C TYR A 331 11.16 19.15 -47.12
N GLY A 332 10.71 18.38 -46.11
CA GLY A 332 10.63 18.84 -44.71
C GLY A 332 9.56 19.89 -44.43
N ARG A 333 8.66 20.15 -45.38
CA ARG A 333 7.60 21.19 -45.36
C ARG A 333 6.19 20.60 -45.33
N GLY A 334 6.07 19.36 -44.87
CA GLY A 334 4.80 18.65 -44.78
C GLY A 334 4.90 17.39 -43.92
N LYS A 335 3.73 16.85 -43.55
CA LYS A 335 3.63 15.57 -42.85
C LYS A 335 3.36 14.46 -43.86
N CYS A 336 4.15 13.39 -43.83
CA CYS A 336 3.90 12.23 -44.67
C CYS A 336 2.74 11.39 -44.11
N ILE A 337 1.63 11.28 -44.83
CA ILE A 337 0.45 10.52 -44.42
C ILE A 337 0.15 9.45 -45.48
N LYS A 338 0.44 8.18 -45.14
CA LYS A 338 0.20 7.01 -46.02
C LYS A 338 0.81 7.14 -47.44
N GLY A 339 2.01 7.73 -47.55
CA GLY A 339 2.72 7.90 -48.83
C GLY A 339 2.28 9.11 -49.64
N ARG A 340 1.46 10.00 -49.08
CA ARG A 340 1.12 11.30 -49.66
C ARG A 340 1.51 12.40 -48.70
N CYS A 341 2.11 13.47 -49.20
CA CYS A 341 2.43 14.62 -48.37
C CYS A 341 1.16 15.41 -48.03
N ALA A 342 0.97 15.66 -46.74
CA ALA A 342 0.06 16.68 -46.23
C ALA A 342 0.89 17.92 -45.95
N CYS A 343 0.87 18.86 -46.88
CA CYS A 343 1.73 20.04 -46.82
C CYS A 343 1.38 20.97 -45.65
N GLN A 344 2.41 21.57 -45.08
CA GLN A 344 2.25 22.66 -44.14
C GLN A 344 1.64 23.86 -44.86
N ALA A 345 0.89 24.70 -44.14
CA ALA A 345 0.32 25.93 -44.69
C ALA A 345 1.41 26.76 -45.38
N GLY A 346 1.15 27.16 -46.64
CA GLY A 346 2.14 27.85 -47.48
C GLY A 346 2.83 26.95 -48.51
N PHE A 347 2.60 25.62 -48.49
CA PHE A 347 3.17 24.67 -49.45
C PHE A 347 2.09 23.75 -50.05
N THR A 348 2.28 23.36 -51.31
CA THR A 348 1.40 22.50 -52.11
C THR A 348 2.23 21.61 -53.04
N GLY A 349 1.58 20.82 -53.88
CA GLY A 349 2.23 19.83 -54.74
C GLY A 349 2.34 18.45 -54.06
N GLU A 350 2.71 17.43 -54.83
CA GLU A 350 2.73 16.03 -54.35
C GLU A 350 3.80 15.78 -53.27
N ASP A 351 4.84 16.61 -53.25
CA ASP A 351 5.97 16.56 -52.31
C ASP A 351 6.16 17.86 -51.51
N CYS A 352 5.20 18.78 -51.52
CA CYS A 352 5.29 20.08 -50.84
C CYS A 352 6.47 20.96 -51.28
N GLY A 353 7.03 20.71 -52.46
CA GLY A 353 8.07 21.55 -53.06
C GLY A 353 7.54 22.87 -53.62
N GLU A 354 6.24 22.95 -53.90
CA GLU A 354 5.61 24.13 -54.48
C GLU A 354 5.09 25.04 -53.38
N VAL A 355 5.26 26.36 -53.54
CA VAL A 355 4.71 27.33 -52.59
C VAL A 355 3.23 27.53 -52.90
N SER A 356 2.36 27.30 -51.91
CA SER A 356 0.90 27.47 -52.07
C SER A 356 0.55 28.96 -51.97
N CYS A 357 -0.09 29.49 -53.01
CA CYS A 357 -0.65 30.83 -52.94
C CYS A 357 -2.06 30.84 -52.32
N PRO A 358 -2.46 31.94 -51.66
CA PRO A 358 -3.80 32.09 -51.07
C PRO A 358 -4.91 31.76 -52.08
N ARG A 359 -5.71 30.73 -51.79
CA ARG A 359 -6.79 30.18 -52.65
C ARG A 359 -6.42 30.01 -54.14
N ASN A 360 -5.16 29.67 -54.45
CA ASN A 360 -4.65 29.59 -55.82
C ASN A 360 -4.95 30.85 -56.65
N CYS A 361 -4.87 32.03 -56.03
CA CYS A 361 -5.20 33.32 -56.64
C CYS A 361 -6.60 33.36 -57.27
N ARG A 362 -7.51 32.48 -56.82
CA ARG A 362 -8.84 32.21 -57.38
C ARG A 362 -8.88 32.05 -58.90
N ASN A 363 -7.78 31.60 -59.51
CA ASN A 363 -7.57 31.55 -60.97
C ASN A 363 -7.70 32.92 -61.67
N ARG A 364 -7.37 34.00 -60.97
CA ARG A 364 -7.42 35.41 -61.43
C ARG A 364 -6.10 36.12 -61.15
N GLY A 365 -5.00 35.38 -61.26
CA GLY A 365 -3.65 35.86 -61.00
C GLY A 365 -2.63 34.74 -61.10
N GLN A 366 -1.36 35.13 -61.18
CA GLN A 366 -0.22 34.23 -61.21
C GLN A 366 0.41 34.11 -59.81
N CYS A 367 0.65 32.88 -59.38
CA CYS A 367 1.33 32.60 -58.12
C CYS A 367 2.85 32.73 -58.30
N THR A 368 3.49 33.63 -57.56
CA THR A 368 4.96 33.83 -57.56
C THR A 368 5.45 33.85 -56.12
N ASP A 369 6.31 32.89 -55.74
CA ASP A 369 6.90 32.77 -54.40
C ASP A 369 5.88 32.84 -53.24
N GLY A 370 4.68 32.27 -53.43
CA GLY A 370 3.63 32.23 -52.39
C GLY A 370 2.77 33.49 -52.30
N GLN A 371 3.01 34.48 -53.16
CA GLN A 371 2.17 35.66 -53.31
C GLN A 371 1.44 35.63 -54.65
N CYS A 372 0.19 36.10 -54.64
CA CYS A 372 -0.60 36.24 -55.86
C CYS A 372 -0.31 37.57 -56.55
N VAL A 373 0.15 37.51 -57.79
CA VAL A 373 0.17 38.64 -58.72
C VAL A 373 -1.15 38.63 -59.49
N CYS A 374 -2.07 39.53 -59.14
CA CYS A 374 -3.42 39.48 -59.69
C CYS A 374 -3.51 39.95 -61.14
N ASP A 375 -4.43 39.32 -61.88
CA ASP A 375 -4.78 39.74 -63.23
C ASP A 375 -5.45 41.12 -63.21
N GLU A 376 -5.40 41.82 -64.35
CA GLU A 376 -5.95 43.17 -64.48
C GLU A 376 -7.42 43.24 -64.02
N GLY A 377 -7.72 44.17 -63.10
CA GLY A 377 -9.05 44.32 -62.51
C GLY A 377 -9.30 43.50 -61.24
N PHE A 378 -8.29 42.76 -60.73
CA PHE A 378 -8.35 42.03 -59.46
C PHE A 378 -7.23 42.45 -58.51
N SER A 379 -7.51 42.40 -57.22
CA SER A 379 -6.59 42.75 -56.14
C SER A 379 -6.84 41.91 -54.89
N GLY A 380 -6.01 42.11 -53.86
CA GLY A 380 -6.05 41.34 -52.61
C GLY A 380 -5.17 40.08 -52.65
N GLU A 381 -4.90 39.52 -51.47
CA GLU A 381 -3.92 38.43 -51.30
C GLU A 381 -4.24 37.15 -52.09
N ASP A 382 -5.51 36.91 -52.40
CA ASP A 382 -5.99 35.77 -53.19
C ASP A 382 -6.63 36.17 -54.53
N CYS A 383 -6.47 37.44 -54.96
CA CYS A 383 -7.13 38.02 -56.15
C CYS A 383 -8.66 37.89 -56.16
N GLY A 384 -9.27 37.73 -54.98
CA GLY A 384 -10.71 37.64 -54.82
C GLY A 384 -11.44 38.97 -54.81
N GLN A 385 -10.71 40.09 -54.73
CA GLN A 385 -11.29 41.42 -54.69
C GLN A 385 -11.18 42.05 -56.08
N LYS A 386 -12.16 42.84 -56.51
CA LYS A 386 -12.01 43.66 -57.71
C LYS A 386 -11.05 44.80 -57.40
N ALA A 387 -10.05 45.01 -58.26
CA ALA A 387 -9.11 46.11 -58.12
C ALA A 387 -9.83 47.45 -58.22
N CYS A 388 -9.63 48.30 -57.23
CA CYS A 388 -10.03 49.69 -57.31
C CYS A 388 -8.98 50.51 -58.05
N LEU A 389 -9.45 51.52 -58.79
CA LEU A 389 -8.57 52.44 -59.49
C LEU A 389 -7.62 53.12 -58.50
N ASN A 390 -6.31 53.05 -58.78
CA ASN A 390 -5.21 53.60 -57.96
C ASN A 390 -5.24 53.16 -56.48
N ASP A 391 -5.85 52.01 -56.16
CA ASP A 391 -6.01 51.52 -54.78
C ASP A 391 -6.62 52.58 -53.83
N CYS A 392 -7.54 53.38 -54.35
CA CYS A 392 -8.16 54.50 -53.65
C CYS A 392 -7.14 55.49 -53.04
N LEU A 393 -5.92 55.53 -53.59
CA LEU A 393 -4.76 56.31 -53.14
C LEU A 393 -4.46 56.16 -51.64
N THR A 394 -4.82 55.02 -51.04
CA THR A 394 -4.79 54.76 -49.59
C THR A 394 -5.63 55.73 -48.74
N ARG A 395 -6.54 56.47 -49.37
CA ARG A 395 -7.44 57.49 -48.80
C ARG A 395 -8.90 57.07 -48.81
N GLY A 396 -9.17 55.79 -49.07
CA GLY A 396 -10.50 55.20 -49.08
C GLY A 396 -10.41 53.68 -49.00
N ASP A 397 -11.57 53.05 -48.83
CA ASP A 397 -11.72 51.61 -48.77
C ASP A 397 -12.28 51.11 -50.11
N CYS A 398 -11.69 50.04 -50.64
CA CYS A 398 -12.14 49.43 -51.90
C CYS A 398 -13.31 48.48 -51.64
N VAL A 399 -14.49 48.78 -52.21
CA VAL A 399 -15.70 47.95 -52.09
C VAL A 399 -16.23 47.61 -53.49
N ASP A 400 -16.12 46.32 -53.88
CA ASP A 400 -16.53 45.79 -55.19
C ASP A 400 -15.98 46.56 -56.40
N GLY A 401 -14.72 46.98 -56.35
CA GLY A 401 -14.05 47.72 -57.44
C GLY A 401 -14.39 49.21 -57.48
N LYS A 402 -15.10 49.73 -56.47
CA LYS A 402 -15.41 51.14 -56.29
C LYS A 402 -14.80 51.66 -54.99
N CYS A 403 -14.18 52.84 -55.03
CA CYS A 403 -13.63 53.47 -53.83
C CYS A 403 -14.72 54.13 -52.99
N VAL A 404 -14.73 53.80 -51.70
CA VAL A 404 -15.46 54.50 -50.65
C VAL A 404 -14.45 55.37 -49.92
N CYS A 405 -14.46 56.67 -50.16
CA CYS A 405 -13.42 57.57 -49.66
C CYS A 405 -13.55 57.84 -48.16
N ARG A 406 -12.42 57.94 -47.46
CA ARG A 406 -12.38 58.42 -46.09
C ARG A 406 -12.81 59.88 -46.04
N GLU A 407 -13.25 60.29 -44.87
CA GLU A 407 -13.65 61.66 -44.56
C GLU A 407 -12.59 62.67 -45.04
N GLY A 408 -13.03 63.70 -45.75
CA GLY A 408 -12.13 64.68 -46.39
C GLY A 408 -11.63 64.30 -47.80
N TYR A 409 -12.05 63.17 -48.37
CA TYR A 409 -11.74 62.77 -49.74
C TYR A 409 -12.98 62.31 -50.53
N SER A 410 -12.95 62.49 -51.85
CA SER A 410 -14.02 62.19 -52.80
C SER A 410 -13.44 61.90 -54.18
N GLY A 411 -14.30 61.61 -55.16
CA GLY A 411 -13.89 61.20 -56.50
C GLY A 411 -13.79 59.67 -56.64
N ARG A 412 -13.51 59.21 -57.87
CA ARG A 412 -13.57 57.78 -58.22
C ARG A 412 -12.45 56.91 -57.64
N ASP A 413 -11.35 57.55 -57.23
CA ASP A 413 -10.17 56.96 -56.61
C ASP A 413 -9.71 57.74 -55.36
N CYS A 414 -10.59 58.58 -54.80
CA CYS A 414 -10.30 59.41 -53.62
C CYS A 414 -9.16 60.44 -53.83
N SER A 415 -8.91 60.83 -55.08
CA SER A 415 -7.95 61.87 -55.44
C SER A 415 -8.42 63.29 -55.10
N VAL A 416 -9.72 63.52 -54.96
CA VAL A 416 -10.29 64.85 -54.73
C VAL A 416 -10.47 65.08 -53.24
N GLN A 417 -9.99 66.19 -52.69
CA GLN A 417 -10.25 66.54 -51.30
C GLN A 417 -11.72 66.95 -51.14
N ALA A 418 -12.49 66.24 -50.33
CA ALA A 418 -13.89 66.53 -50.06
C ALA A 418 -14.01 67.70 -49.06
N CYS A 419 -14.93 68.61 -49.33
CA CYS A 419 -15.31 69.66 -48.40
C CYS A 419 -16.66 69.35 -47.75
N PRO A 420 -16.92 69.82 -46.52
CA PRO A 420 -18.19 69.62 -45.81
C PRO A 420 -19.39 70.05 -46.67
N GLY A 421 -20.33 69.14 -46.91
CA GLY A 421 -21.53 69.38 -47.73
C GLY A 421 -21.25 69.82 -49.18
N ASN A 422 -20.03 69.63 -49.70
CA ASN A 422 -19.56 70.22 -50.95
C ASN A 422 -19.79 71.75 -51.00
N CYS A 423 -19.59 72.41 -49.85
CA CYS A 423 -19.89 73.83 -49.62
C CYS A 423 -21.34 74.22 -49.97
N ASN A 424 -22.27 73.25 -49.95
CA ASN A 424 -23.70 73.38 -50.29
C ASN A 424 -23.97 74.18 -51.58
N SER A 425 -23.02 74.14 -52.53
CA SER A 425 -23.03 74.96 -53.76
C SER A 425 -23.06 76.48 -53.54
N ARG A 426 -22.69 76.94 -52.34
CA ARG A 426 -22.63 78.35 -51.90
C ARG A 426 -21.20 78.75 -51.53
N GLY A 427 -20.20 78.10 -52.13
CA GLY A 427 -18.80 78.28 -51.83
C GLY A 427 -17.89 77.43 -52.71
N ARG A 428 -16.58 77.66 -52.61
CA ARG A 428 -15.54 76.91 -53.31
C ARG A 428 -14.73 76.06 -52.32
N CYS A 429 -14.47 74.81 -52.70
CA CYS A 429 -13.63 73.91 -51.91
C CYS A 429 -12.15 74.18 -52.20
N VAL A 430 -11.40 74.61 -51.18
CA VAL A 430 -9.96 74.89 -51.29
C VAL A 430 -9.24 74.19 -50.14
N GLY A 431 -8.42 73.19 -50.46
CA GLY A 431 -7.62 72.46 -49.45
C GLY A 431 -8.45 71.72 -48.39
N GLY A 432 -9.66 71.27 -48.72
CA GLY A 432 -10.56 70.57 -47.79
C GLY A 432 -11.40 71.49 -46.89
N ARG A 433 -11.30 72.81 -47.06
CA ARG A 433 -12.12 73.81 -46.37
C ARG A 433 -12.98 74.56 -47.38
N CYS A 434 -14.20 74.90 -46.98
CA CYS A 434 -15.07 75.75 -47.79
C CYS A 434 -14.68 77.21 -47.66
N THR A 435 -14.51 77.88 -48.80
CA THR A 435 -14.49 79.33 -48.93
C THR A 435 -15.88 79.78 -49.36
N CYS A 436 -16.65 80.34 -48.44
CA CYS A 436 -18.06 80.67 -48.68
C CYS A 436 -18.25 81.92 -49.53
N GLU A 437 -19.33 81.93 -50.29
CA GLU A 437 -19.80 83.11 -51.02
C GLU A 437 -20.35 84.15 -50.03
N SER A 438 -20.34 85.43 -50.43
CA SER A 438 -20.80 86.53 -49.58
C SER A 438 -22.22 86.27 -49.07
N GLY A 439 -22.42 86.42 -47.76
CA GLY A 439 -23.71 86.15 -47.10
C GLY A 439 -23.78 84.78 -46.44
N TYR A 440 -22.76 83.92 -46.58
CA TYR A 440 -22.71 82.60 -45.96
C TYR A 440 -21.43 82.36 -45.17
N GLU A 441 -21.56 81.65 -44.06
CA GLU A 441 -20.47 81.22 -43.21
C GLU A 441 -20.68 79.78 -42.68
N GLY A 442 -19.82 79.33 -41.78
CA GLY A 442 -19.78 77.95 -41.30
C GLY A 442 -18.95 77.00 -42.19
N GLU A 443 -18.63 75.81 -41.68
CA GLU A 443 -17.69 74.86 -42.33
C GLU A 443 -18.17 74.32 -43.69
N GLY A 444 -19.49 74.34 -43.92
CA GLY A 444 -20.12 73.93 -45.17
C GLY A 444 -20.88 75.04 -45.91
N CYS A 445 -20.72 76.31 -45.54
CA CYS A 445 -21.46 77.46 -46.10
C CYS A 445 -22.99 77.33 -45.97
N THR A 446 -23.44 76.80 -44.84
CA THR A 446 -24.85 76.59 -44.51
C THR A 446 -25.46 77.76 -43.75
N GLU A 447 -24.64 78.48 -43.00
CA GLU A 447 -25.09 79.53 -42.08
C GLU A 447 -25.14 80.86 -42.83
N LEU A 448 -26.14 81.69 -42.55
CA LEU A 448 -26.20 83.05 -43.08
C LEU A 448 -25.28 83.94 -42.26
N SER A 449 -24.32 84.60 -42.91
CA SER A 449 -23.41 85.52 -42.22
C SER A 449 -24.15 86.79 -41.81
N CYS A 450 -24.14 87.13 -40.52
CA CYS A 450 -24.69 88.40 -40.05
C CYS A 450 -23.75 89.57 -40.33
N LEU A 451 -24.35 90.76 -40.51
CA LEU A 451 -23.62 92.00 -40.75
C LEU A 451 -22.62 92.27 -39.61
N ASN A 452 -21.33 92.32 -39.95
CA ASN A 452 -20.21 92.49 -39.01
C ASN A 452 -20.23 91.55 -37.80
N ASN A 453 -20.78 90.35 -37.91
CA ASN A 453 -20.94 89.40 -36.80
C ASN A 453 -21.63 90.04 -35.56
N CYS A 454 -22.58 90.97 -35.80
CA CYS A 454 -23.26 91.71 -34.75
C CYS A 454 -22.29 92.42 -33.76
N ARG A 455 -21.07 92.73 -34.21
CA ARG A 455 -20.00 93.40 -33.43
C ARG A 455 -19.70 92.74 -32.09
N ASP A 456 -20.00 91.44 -31.97
CA ASP A 456 -19.98 90.66 -30.73
C ASP A 456 -20.86 91.23 -29.60
N ASN A 457 -21.81 92.12 -29.91
CA ASN A 457 -22.79 92.70 -28.98
C ASN A 457 -24.22 92.22 -29.32
N GLY A 458 -24.35 91.00 -29.84
CA GLY A 458 -25.62 90.42 -30.22
C GLY A 458 -25.48 89.02 -30.78
N ARG A 459 -26.63 88.40 -31.08
CA ARG A 459 -26.74 87.05 -31.66
C ARG A 459 -27.23 87.13 -33.09
N CYS A 460 -26.59 86.35 -33.96
CA CYS A 460 -27.03 86.17 -35.33
C CYS A 460 -28.20 85.18 -35.39
N LEU A 461 -29.37 85.62 -35.85
CA LEU A 461 -30.54 84.76 -36.08
C LEU A 461 -31.05 85.00 -37.51
N ASP A 462 -30.95 83.96 -38.35
CA ASP A 462 -31.38 83.99 -39.76
C ASP A 462 -30.81 85.17 -40.59
N GLY A 463 -29.55 85.56 -40.31
CA GLY A 463 -28.89 86.67 -40.99
C GLY A 463 -29.24 88.07 -40.45
N LEU A 464 -30.06 88.15 -39.39
CA LEU A 464 -30.39 89.38 -38.67
C LEU A 464 -29.72 89.39 -37.29
N CYS A 465 -29.17 90.53 -36.90
CA CYS A 465 -28.61 90.71 -35.56
C CYS A 465 -29.70 91.01 -34.53
N VAL A 466 -29.74 90.20 -33.47
CA VAL A 466 -30.51 90.47 -32.25
C VAL A 466 -29.54 90.96 -31.19
N CYS A 467 -29.58 92.24 -30.87
CA CYS A 467 -28.61 92.88 -30.01
C CYS A 467 -28.76 92.49 -28.53
N ASP A 468 -27.62 92.40 -27.86
CA ASP A 468 -27.55 92.25 -26.41
C ASP A 468 -28.08 93.53 -25.72
N GLU A 469 -28.52 93.41 -24.47
CA GLU A 469 -29.11 94.52 -23.73
C GLU A 469 -28.21 95.77 -23.73
N GLY A 470 -28.80 96.94 -24.02
CA GLY A 470 -28.08 98.21 -24.12
C GLY A 470 -27.50 98.57 -25.48
N TYR A 471 -27.43 97.61 -26.42
CA TYR A 471 -27.01 97.86 -27.81
C TYR A 471 -28.18 97.89 -28.79
N ILE A 472 -28.07 98.73 -29.81
CA ILE A 472 -29.07 98.91 -30.88
C ILE A 472 -28.38 99.02 -32.25
N GLY A 473 -29.19 99.03 -33.32
CA GLY A 473 -28.72 99.12 -34.71
C GLY A 473 -28.66 97.76 -35.42
N GLU A 474 -28.51 97.77 -36.75
CA GLU A 474 -28.54 96.56 -37.59
C GLU A 474 -27.36 95.61 -37.36
N ASP A 475 -26.24 96.11 -36.84
CA ASP A 475 -25.05 95.33 -36.47
C ASP A 475 -24.69 95.43 -34.97
N CYS A 476 -25.60 95.95 -34.14
CA CYS A 476 -25.41 96.13 -32.68
C CYS A 476 -24.19 97.00 -32.30
N SER A 477 -23.86 97.99 -33.13
CA SER A 477 -22.74 98.89 -32.88
C SER A 477 -23.06 100.07 -31.96
N GLU A 478 -24.33 100.48 -31.90
CA GLU A 478 -24.81 101.69 -31.23
C GLU A 478 -25.29 101.39 -29.80
N VAL A 479 -25.22 102.39 -28.90
CA VAL A 479 -25.71 102.29 -27.52
C VAL A 479 -27.04 103.03 -27.39
N SER A 480 -28.00 102.45 -26.70
CA SER A 480 -29.32 103.05 -26.47
C SER A 480 -29.21 104.41 -25.76
N PRO A 481 -29.75 105.52 -26.31
CA PRO A 481 -29.70 106.82 -25.65
C PRO A 481 -30.71 106.93 -24.50
N PRO A 482 -30.43 107.74 -23.47
CA PRO A 482 -31.43 108.10 -22.46
C PRO A 482 -32.59 108.87 -23.10
N LYS A 483 -33.80 108.69 -22.54
CA LYS A 483 -35.05 109.31 -23.02
C LYS A 483 -35.56 110.32 -21.99
N ASP A 484 -36.50 111.16 -22.41
CA ASP A 484 -37.32 112.02 -21.52
C ASP A 484 -36.54 112.84 -20.48
N LEU A 485 -35.50 113.56 -20.91
CA LEU A 485 -34.79 114.50 -20.05
C LEU A 485 -35.71 115.63 -19.58
N SER A 486 -35.87 115.73 -18.27
CA SER A 486 -36.64 116.76 -17.58
C SER A 486 -35.76 117.59 -16.65
N VAL A 487 -36.04 118.89 -16.62
CA VAL A 487 -35.35 119.87 -15.78
C VAL A 487 -36.22 120.12 -14.54
N GLY A 488 -35.62 119.93 -13.37
CA GLY A 488 -36.26 120.10 -12.07
C GLY A 488 -36.06 121.52 -11.51
N GLU A 489 -35.67 121.60 -10.22
CA GLU A 489 -35.36 122.87 -9.56
C GLU A 489 -34.13 123.53 -10.18
N VAL A 490 -34.20 124.84 -10.37
CA VAL A 490 -33.12 125.68 -10.93
C VAL A 490 -32.84 126.79 -9.94
N THR A 491 -31.59 126.93 -9.53
CA THR A 491 -31.13 127.99 -8.63
C THR A 491 -30.10 128.87 -9.34
N SER A 492 -29.40 129.74 -8.61
CA SER A 492 -28.34 130.57 -9.17
C SER A 492 -27.08 129.79 -9.55
N ASP A 493 -26.83 128.63 -8.95
CA ASP A 493 -25.58 127.86 -9.10
C ASP A 493 -25.80 126.35 -9.33
N THR A 494 -27.05 125.88 -9.29
CA THR A 494 -27.38 124.46 -9.49
C THR A 494 -28.62 124.24 -10.36
N VAL A 495 -28.65 123.11 -11.07
CA VAL A 495 -29.79 122.64 -11.88
C VAL A 495 -30.00 121.15 -11.63
N ASP A 496 -31.22 120.78 -11.23
CA ASP A 496 -31.61 119.38 -11.12
C ASP A 496 -32.09 118.81 -12.46
N LEU A 497 -31.64 117.60 -12.77
CA LEU A 497 -31.96 116.86 -13.98
C LEU A 497 -32.52 115.49 -13.61
N SER A 498 -33.49 115.02 -14.39
CA SER A 498 -33.89 113.62 -14.38
C SER A 498 -34.22 113.14 -15.78
N TRP A 499 -33.99 111.87 -16.07
CA TRP A 499 -34.23 111.26 -17.38
C TRP A 499 -34.79 109.84 -17.18
N ASP A 500 -35.24 109.22 -18.26
CA ASP A 500 -35.62 107.81 -18.29
C ASP A 500 -34.61 106.99 -19.10
N ASN A 501 -34.43 105.73 -18.75
CA ASN A 501 -33.62 104.82 -19.55
C ASN A 501 -34.12 103.38 -19.39
N GLU A 502 -34.56 102.81 -20.51
CA GLU A 502 -35.06 101.43 -20.57
C GLU A 502 -33.95 100.38 -20.49
N MET A 503 -32.70 100.75 -20.79
CA MET A 503 -31.58 99.81 -20.92
C MET A 503 -30.50 100.03 -19.85
N LEU A 504 -29.91 98.94 -19.34
CA LEU A 504 -28.81 99.04 -18.37
C LEU A 504 -27.55 99.60 -19.04
N VAL A 505 -26.99 100.65 -18.46
CA VAL A 505 -25.75 101.32 -18.91
C VAL A 505 -24.74 101.32 -17.77
N THR A 506 -23.44 101.44 -18.07
CA THR A 506 -22.41 101.50 -17.02
C THR A 506 -22.45 102.82 -16.26
N GLU A 507 -22.63 103.92 -16.99
CA GLU A 507 -22.71 105.27 -16.43
C GLU A 507 -23.40 106.20 -17.42
N TYR A 508 -23.84 107.37 -16.95
CA TYR A 508 -24.21 108.49 -17.78
C TYR A 508 -23.13 109.56 -17.72
N LEU A 509 -22.78 110.12 -18.87
CA LEU A 509 -21.91 111.28 -18.96
C LEU A 509 -22.79 112.52 -19.14
N VAL A 510 -22.77 113.43 -18.17
CA VAL A 510 -23.46 114.71 -18.25
C VAL A 510 -22.44 115.76 -18.65
N THR A 511 -22.71 116.47 -19.74
CA THR A 511 -21.87 117.59 -20.19
C THR A 511 -22.70 118.86 -20.22
N TYR A 512 -22.15 119.98 -19.79
CA TYR A 512 -22.84 121.27 -19.81
C TYR A 512 -21.90 122.37 -20.26
N VAL A 513 -22.43 123.30 -21.05
CA VAL A 513 -21.65 124.42 -21.60
C VAL A 513 -22.49 125.70 -21.59
N PRO A 514 -21.94 126.85 -21.16
CA PRO A 514 -22.60 128.14 -21.32
C PRO A 514 -22.91 128.41 -22.80
N THR A 515 -24.10 128.89 -23.13
CA THR A 515 -24.45 129.23 -24.52
C THR A 515 -23.78 130.53 -25.00
N ARG A 516 -23.11 131.25 -24.08
CA ARG A 516 -22.33 132.45 -24.38
C ARG A 516 -21.06 132.12 -25.19
N PRO A 517 -20.60 133.00 -26.11
CA PRO A 517 -19.39 132.77 -26.88
C PRO A 517 -18.16 132.60 -25.98
N GLY A 518 -17.40 131.52 -26.17
CA GLY A 518 -16.18 131.23 -25.40
C GLY A 518 -16.38 130.44 -24.11
N GLY A 519 -17.60 129.95 -23.82
CA GLY A 519 -17.87 129.06 -22.70
C GLY A 519 -17.07 127.75 -22.77
N LEU A 520 -16.53 127.29 -21.64
CA LEU A 520 -15.85 126.00 -21.52
C LEU A 520 -16.89 124.89 -21.31
N GLN A 521 -16.71 123.77 -22.00
CA GLN A 521 -17.52 122.57 -21.73
C GLN A 521 -17.01 121.89 -20.46
N MET A 522 -17.93 121.64 -19.54
CA MET A 522 -17.70 120.90 -18.30
C MET A 522 -18.42 119.55 -18.37
N GLU A 523 -17.94 118.57 -17.62
CA GLU A 523 -18.54 117.24 -17.58
C GLU A 523 -18.34 116.52 -16.25
N PHE A 524 -19.25 115.60 -15.95
CA PHE A 524 -19.15 114.65 -14.84
C PHE A 524 -19.93 113.37 -15.15
N THR A 525 -19.62 112.29 -14.44
CA THR A 525 -20.29 111.00 -14.60
C THR A 525 -21.31 110.73 -13.49
N VAL A 526 -22.34 109.98 -13.84
CA VAL A 526 -23.43 109.53 -12.97
C VAL A 526 -23.53 108.02 -13.09
N ALA A 527 -23.64 107.30 -11.98
CA ALA A 527 -23.75 105.85 -11.99
C ALA A 527 -24.97 105.38 -12.79
N GLY A 528 -24.84 104.28 -13.54
CA GLY A 528 -25.88 103.81 -14.48
C GLY A 528 -27.20 103.36 -13.83
N ASP A 529 -27.19 103.08 -12.52
CA ASP A 529 -28.36 102.76 -11.71
C ASP A 529 -29.17 104.00 -11.27
N LYS A 530 -28.66 105.20 -11.54
CA LYS A 530 -29.34 106.47 -11.24
C LYS A 530 -29.87 107.11 -12.51
N ALA A 531 -31.01 107.77 -12.39
CA ALA A 531 -31.68 108.46 -13.50
C ALA A 531 -31.88 109.96 -13.23
N ALA A 532 -31.11 110.51 -12.27
CA ALA A 532 -31.17 111.92 -11.89
C ALA A 532 -29.80 112.40 -11.41
N ALA A 533 -29.52 113.68 -11.62
CA ALA A 533 -28.31 114.34 -11.17
C ALA A 533 -28.50 115.85 -11.03
N THR A 534 -27.74 116.46 -10.13
CA THR A 534 -27.68 117.91 -9.95
C THR A 534 -26.39 118.43 -10.57
N VAL A 535 -26.51 119.32 -11.55
CA VAL A 535 -25.38 120.12 -12.05
C VAL A 535 -25.09 121.22 -11.03
N LYS A 536 -23.81 121.44 -10.70
CA LYS A 536 -23.37 122.40 -9.69
C LYS A 536 -22.32 123.34 -10.26
N GLU A 537 -21.98 124.38 -9.47
CA GLU A 537 -20.94 125.36 -9.81
C GLU A 537 -21.29 126.12 -11.10
N LEU A 538 -22.58 126.40 -11.31
CA LEU A 538 -23.06 127.21 -12.42
C LEU A 538 -22.93 128.69 -12.09
N GLU A 539 -22.70 129.49 -13.12
CA GLU A 539 -22.69 130.94 -13.00
C GLU A 539 -24.14 131.46 -13.01
N PRO A 540 -24.49 132.45 -12.17
CA PRO A 540 -25.85 132.99 -12.14
C PRO A 540 -26.24 133.81 -13.37
N GLY A 541 -27.51 133.73 -13.78
CA GLY A 541 -28.06 134.46 -14.93
C GLY A 541 -27.50 134.03 -16.30
N ILE A 542 -26.98 132.80 -16.40
CA ILE A 542 -26.41 132.23 -17.63
C ILE A 542 -27.31 131.11 -18.16
N GLU A 543 -27.51 131.07 -19.49
CA GLU A 543 -28.12 129.91 -20.15
C GLU A 543 -27.06 128.84 -20.46
N TYR A 544 -27.35 127.60 -20.10
CA TYR A 544 -26.52 126.42 -20.34
C TYR A 544 -27.22 125.43 -21.28
N LEU A 545 -26.44 124.83 -22.18
CA LEU A 545 -26.82 123.64 -22.93
C LEU A 545 -26.27 122.41 -22.19
N ILE A 546 -27.18 121.57 -21.70
CA ILE A 546 -26.87 120.34 -20.98
C ILE A 546 -27.15 119.16 -21.90
N ASN A 547 -26.21 118.22 -21.98
CA ASN A 547 -26.37 116.95 -22.69
C ASN A 547 -26.15 115.79 -21.72
N VAL A 548 -27.01 114.79 -21.80
CA VAL A 548 -26.88 113.53 -21.05
C VAL A 548 -26.66 112.41 -22.06
N TYR A 549 -25.57 111.67 -21.91
CA TYR A 549 -25.23 110.54 -22.75
C TYR A 549 -25.23 109.25 -21.91
N ALA A 550 -25.76 108.17 -22.46
CA ALA A 550 -25.54 106.84 -21.91
C ALA A 550 -24.15 106.34 -22.33
N VAL A 551 -23.43 105.72 -21.41
CA VAL A 551 -22.14 105.08 -21.67
C VAL A 551 -22.24 103.62 -21.29
N LEU A 552 -21.94 102.73 -22.23
CA LEU A 552 -21.88 101.29 -22.04
C LEU A 552 -20.57 100.77 -22.65
N SER A 553 -19.75 100.06 -21.87
CA SER A 553 -18.47 99.48 -22.33
C SER A 553 -17.56 100.49 -23.06
N ASN A 554 -17.44 101.71 -22.51
CA ASN A 554 -16.68 102.84 -23.09
C ASN A 554 -17.20 103.38 -24.43
N LYS A 555 -18.41 103.02 -24.86
CA LYS A 555 -19.09 103.63 -26.00
C LYS A 555 -20.17 104.60 -25.51
N LYS A 556 -20.23 105.77 -26.14
CA LYS A 556 -21.16 106.86 -25.82
C LYS A 556 -22.33 106.83 -26.80
N SER A 557 -23.56 106.90 -26.27
CA SER A 557 -24.79 107.04 -27.08
C SER A 557 -24.85 108.40 -27.76
N ILE A 558 -25.88 108.62 -28.58
CA ILE A 558 -26.31 109.99 -28.91
C ILE A 558 -26.86 110.68 -27.63
N PRO A 559 -26.69 112.00 -27.45
CA PRO A 559 -27.19 112.68 -26.26
C PRO A 559 -28.68 112.97 -26.34
N ILE A 560 -29.29 113.09 -25.18
CA ILE A 560 -30.48 113.92 -24.99
C ILE A 560 -30.07 115.27 -24.38
N SER A 561 -30.67 116.36 -24.86
CA SER A 561 -30.23 117.72 -24.53
C SER A 561 -31.35 118.57 -23.94
N ALA A 562 -31.00 119.46 -23.02
CA ALA A 562 -31.89 120.49 -22.48
C ALA A 562 -31.17 121.84 -22.44
N ARG A 563 -31.94 122.94 -22.55
CA ARG A 563 -31.45 124.30 -22.30
C ARG A 563 -32.09 124.85 -21.05
N VAL A 564 -31.29 125.45 -20.18
CA VAL A 564 -31.73 125.96 -18.88
C VAL A 564 -31.00 127.26 -18.56
N ALA A 565 -31.70 128.24 -18.00
CA ALA A 565 -31.11 129.49 -17.53
C ALA A 565 -31.10 129.52 -16.00
N THR A 566 -29.93 129.76 -15.39
CA THR A 566 -29.79 129.88 -13.94
C THR A 566 -30.45 131.16 -13.42
N GLU A 567 -30.97 131.10 -12.19
CA GLU A 567 -31.56 132.26 -11.53
C GLU A 567 -30.46 133.27 -11.11
N LEU A 568 -30.86 134.46 -10.65
CA LEU A 568 -29.95 135.40 -9.99
C LEU A 568 -29.99 135.15 -8.46
N PRO A 569 -28.85 135.20 -7.75
CA PRO A 569 -28.80 135.00 -6.31
C PRO A 569 -29.53 136.14 -5.60
N LYS A 570 -30.10 135.84 -4.44
CA LYS A 570 -30.81 136.81 -3.61
C LYS A 570 -29.77 137.67 -2.84
N PRO A 571 -30.05 138.97 -2.62
CA PRO A 571 -29.16 139.82 -1.83
C PRO A 571 -29.14 139.39 -0.36
N ASP A 572 -27.95 139.22 0.20
CA ASP A 572 -27.71 138.97 1.61
C ASP A 572 -27.25 140.25 2.34
N GLY A 573 -27.26 140.22 3.68
CA GLY A 573 -26.66 141.30 4.49
C GLY A 573 -27.43 142.62 4.50
N VAL A 574 -28.75 142.59 4.25
CA VAL A 574 -29.58 143.81 4.29
C VAL A 574 -29.54 144.43 5.69
N ILE A 575 -28.90 145.58 5.82
CA ILE A 575 -28.82 146.38 7.05
C ILE A 575 -29.41 147.77 6.85
N PHE A 576 -29.98 148.31 7.93
CA PHE A 576 -30.51 149.67 7.97
C PHE A 576 -29.41 150.64 8.38
N LYS A 577 -28.92 151.43 7.42
CA LYS A 577 -27.83 152.39 7.63
C LYS A 577 -28.30 153.62 8.40
N SER A 578 -29.48 154.13 8.07
CA SER A 578 -30.13 155.18 8.85
C SER A 578 -31.65 155.08 8.77
N VAL A 579 -32.32 155.30 9.91
CA VAL A 579 -33.78 155.29 10.01
C VAL A 579 -34.22 156.64 10.55
N LYS A 580 -34.97 157.39 9.74
CA LYS A 580 -35.58 158.68 10.09
C LYS A 580 -37.09 158.58 9.99
N GLU A 581 -37.79 159.60 10.48
CA GLU A 581 -39.26 159.66 10.48
C GLU A 581 -39.88 159.49 9.07
N THR A 582 -39.23 160.02 8.03
CA THR A 582 -39.76 160.00 6.64
C THR A 582 -38.89 159.25 5.63
N SER A 583 -37.76 158.68 6.05
CA SER A 583 -36.86 157.98 5.14
C SER A 583 -36.11 156.86 5.83
N VAL A 584 -35.93 155.75 5.12
CA VAL A 584 -35.11 154.62 5.54
C VAL A 584 -34.03 154.40 4.48
N GLU A 585 -32.77 154.37 4.90
CA GLU A 585 -31.64 154.05 4.04
C GLU A 585 -31.22 152.60 4.34
N VAL A 586 -31.40 151.72 3.36
CA VAL A 586 -30.97 150.33 3.40
C VAL A 586 -29.70 150.14 2.60
N MET A 587 -28.86 149.23 3.08
CA MET A 587 -27.63 148.80 2.42
C MET A 587 -27.58 147.28 2.51
N TRP A 588 -27.08 146.63 1.47
CA TRP A 588 -26.92 145.17 1.42
C TRP A 588 -25.58 144.85 0.76
N ASP A 589 -25.19 143.60 0.84
CA ASP A 589 -23.94 143.16 0.24
C ASP A 589 -24.07 143.20 -1.28
N GLN A 590 -23.10 143.85 -1.93
CA GLN A 590 -23.06 143.95 -3.39
C GLN A 590 -22.80 142.57 -3.99
N LEU A 591 -23.68 142.10 -4.88
CA LEU A 591 -23.44 140.88 -5.64
C LEU A 591 -22.39 141.12 -6.72
N ASP A 592 -21.44 140.19 -6.82
CA ASP A 592 -20.35 140.20 -7.81
C ASP A 592 -20.77 139.50 -9.12
N ILE A 593 -21.91 139.94 -9.67
CA ILE A 593 -22.46 139.45 -10.95
C ILE A 593 -23.05 140.61 -11.74
N SER A 594 -23.25 140.40 -13.05
CA SER A 594 -23.91 141.37 -13.92
C SER A 594 -25.43 141.21 -13.87
N PHE A 595 -26.13 142.30 -13.51
CA PHE A 595 -27.59 142.39 -13.52
C PHE A 595 -28.00 143.84 -13.83
N ASP A 596 -29.23 144.03 -14.30
CA ASP A 596 -29.69 145.34 -14.82
C ASP A 596 -30.00 146.36 -13.72
N GLY A 597 -30.37 145.90 -12.53
CA GLY A 597 -30.66 146.75 -11.39
C GLY A 597 -31.30 146.00 -10.22
N TRP A 598 -31.38 146.68 -9.08
CA TRP A 598 -32.02 146.15 -7.87
C TRP A 598 -33.49 146.54 -7.82
N GLU A 599 -34.36 145.57 -7.56
CA GLU A 599 -35.75 145.83 -7.21
C GLU A 599 -35.90 145.81 -5.68
N ILE A 600 -36.25 146.95 -5.09
CA ILE A 600 -36.43 147.08 -3.64
C ILE A 600 -37.93 147.09 -3.35
N TYR A 601 -38.43 146.02 -2.74
CA TYR A 601 -39.80 145.95 -2.27
C TYR A 601 -39.87 146.26 -0.77
N PHE A 602 -40.60 147.31 -0.39
CA PHE A 602 -40.94 147.59 1.00
C PHE A 602 -42.45 147.72 1.16
N ARG A 603 -42.97 147.21 2.28
CA ARG A 603 -44.38 147.31 2.65
C ARG A 603 -44.49 147.82 4.07
N ASN A 604 -45.43 148.73 4.33
CA ASN A 604 -45.74 149.17 5.69
C ASN A 604 -46.37 147.99 6.44
N THR A 605 -45.76 147.57 7.53
CA THR A 605 -46.23 146.44 8.34
C THR A 605 -47.15 146.83 9.49
N VAL A 606 -47.57 148.10 9.60
CA VAL A 606 -48.54 148.53 10.62
C VAL A 606 -49.83 149.06 9.99
N SER A 607 -50.78 148.14 9.86
CA SER A 607 -52.21 148.40 9.99
C SER A 607 -52.78 147.59 11.16
N LEU A 608 -52.39 147.97 12.38
CA LEU A 608 -53.35 147.96 13.48
C LEU A 608 -53.27 149.36 14.12
N PRO A 609 -54.41 150.02 14.38
CA PRO A 609 -54.42 151.41 14.80
C PRO A 609 -53.68 151.53 16.13
N ILE A 610 -52.68 152.42 16.17
CA ILE A 610 -52.20 152.98 17.43
C ILE A 610 -53.37 153.81 17.96
N SER A 611 -54.19 153.20 18.82
CA SER A 611 -54.97 153.97 19.78
C SER A 611 -53.96 154.77 20.61
N PHE A 612 -54.17 156.08 20.69
CA PHE A 612 -53.40 157.00 21.51
C PHE A 612 -53.37 156.50 22.96
N GLU A 613 -52.35 155.73 23.30
CA GLU A 613 -51.93 155.31 24.64
C GLU A 613 -50.82 154.29 24.41
N ASP A 614 -49.57 154.73 24.31
CA ASP A 614 -48.43 154.06 24.96
C ASP A 614 -47.08 154.68 24.57
N SER A 615 -46.20 154.74 25.57
CA SER A 615 -44.88 155.37 25.56
C SER A 615 -43.87 154.67 24.63
N PRO A 616 -42.91 155.39 24.00
CA PRO A 616 -41.97 154.86 23.01
C PRO A 616 -41.09 153.66 23.45
N GLN A 617 -41.01 153.37 24.75
CA GLN A 617 -40.14 152.31 25.27
C GLN A 617 -40.66 150.88 24.97
N GLU A 618 -41.96 150.69 24.75
CA GLU A 618 -42.56 149.37 24.47
C GLU A 618 -42.29 148.89 23.03
N PHE A 619 -42.07 149.82 22.09
CA PHE A 619 -41.95 149.54 20.65
C PHE A 619 -40.61 148.86 20.27
N ILE A 620 -39.54 149.16 21.00
CA ILE A 620 -38.20 148.59 20.73
C ILE A 620 -38.14 147.10 21.10
N LYS A 621 -38.96 146.65 22.06
CA LYS A 621 -38.94 145.26 22.53
C LYS A 621 -39.55 144.27 21.52
N ARG A 622 -40.51 144.71 20.69
CA ARG A 622 -41.21 143.85 19.71
C ARG A 622 -40.45 143.64 18.41
N LEU A 623 -39.49 144.51 18.07
CA LEU A 623 -38.65 144.33 16.88
C LEU A 623 -37.50 143.31 17.11
N GLY A 624 -37.17 142.99 18.37
CA GLY A 624 -36.09 142.06 18.71
C GLY A 624 -36.42 140.57 18.62
N GLU A 625 -37.69 140.16 18.49
CA GLU A 625 -38.10 138.74 18.62
C GLU A 625 -38.50 138.04 17.30
N LYS A 626 -38.38 138.70 16.13
CA LYS A 626 -38.77 138.09 14.84
C LYS A 626 -37.68 138.04 13.77
N VAL A 627 -36.42 138.08 14.19
CA VAL A 627 -35.25 137.90 13.31
C VAL A 627 -34.69 136.47 13.37
N GLU A 628 -35.33 135.52 14.06
CA GLU A 628 -35.01 134.08 13.96
C GLU A 628 -36.15 133.30 13.31
N ARG A 629 -36.12 133.19 11.98
CA ARG A 629 -36.49 131.99 11.21
C ARG A 629 -36.07 132.10 9.76
#